data_AF-A0A7K1SK85-F1
#
_entry.id   AF-A0A7K1SK85-F1
#
_cell.length_a   1.000
_cell.length_b   1.000
_cell.length_c   1.000
_cell.angle_alpha   90.00
_cell.angle_beta   90.00
_cell.angle_gamma   90.00
#
_symmetry.space_group_name_H-M   'P 1'
#
loop_
_entity.id
_entity.type
_entity.pdbx_description
1 polymer ?
#
loop_
_entity_poly.entity_id
_entity_poly.type
_entity_poly.pdbx_seq_one_letter_code
_entity_poly.pdbx_strand_id
1 'polypeptide(L)'
;METPISRTALIKLIRRLAEYEQWKRAVFIRDRFQCQLCGARNGRKRVIEADHKQALSSLVKENKITTLAEALGCFALWDITNGRTLCHSCHEQTESYPVQLRRRKTKKKGRKKCVSY
;
A
#
# COMPACT_ATOMS: atom_id res chain seq x y z
N MET A 1 -20.28 -13.89 -18.92
CA MET A 1 -19.84 -14.13 -17.53
C MET A 1 -18.38 -13.72 -17.43
N GLU A 2 -18.03 -12.82 -16.52
CA GLU A 2 -16.65 -12.39 -16.37
C GLU A 2 -15.80 -13.53 -15.81
N THR A 3 -14.59 -13.73 -16.35
CA THR A 3 -13.70 -14.81 -15.92
C THR A 3 -12.95 -14.40 -14.64
N PRO A 4 -12.81 -15.32 -13.67
CA PRO A 4 -12.12 -15.03 -12.43
C PRO A 4 -10.63 -14.79 -12.69
N ILE A 5 -10.12 -13.67 -12.18
CA ILE A 5 -8.73 -13.26 -12.35
C ILE A 5 -7.92 -13.76 -11.14
N SER A 6 -6.68 -14.21 -11.36
CA SER A 6 -5.79 -14.55 -10.24
C SER A 6 -5.63 -13.36 -9.28
N ARG A 7 -5.68 -13.60 -7.95
CA ARG A 7 -5.63 -12.53 -6.93
C ARG A 7 -4.50 -11.53 -7.17
N THR A 8 -3.30 -12.01 -7.50
CA THR A 8 -2.14 -11.13 -7.73
C THR A 8 -2.34 -10.23 -8.96
N ALA A 9 -2.92 -10.74 -10.04
CA ALA A 9 -3.25 -9.94 -11.22
C ALA A 9 -4.40 -8.96 -10.92
N LEU A 10 -5.43 -9.41 -10.21
CA LEU A 10 -6.55 -8.58 -9.79
C LEU A 10 -6.10 -7.39 -8.93
N ILE A 11 -5.26 -7.61 -7.92
CA ILE A 11 -4.71 -6.52 -7.08
C ILE A 11 -3.93 -5.49 -7.92
N LYS A 12 -3.18 -5.94 -8.94
CA LYS A 12 -2.48 -5.03 -9.85
C LYS A 12 -3.45 -4.18 -10.66
N LEU A 13 -4.57 -4.76 -11.11
CA LEU A 13 -5.60 -4.06 -11.85
C LEU A 13 -6.36 -3.07 -10.95
N ILE A 14 -6.74 -3.48 -9.74
CA ILE A 14 -7.40 -2.62 -8.74
C ILE A 14 -6.60 -1.33 -8.51
N ARG A 15 -5.28 -1.44 -8.38
CA ARG A 15 -4.39 -0.28 -8.18
C ARG A 15 -4.30 0.68 -9.36
N ARG A 16 -4.79 0.28 -10.54
CA ARG A 16 -4.84 1.10 -11.76
C ARG A 16 -6.20 1.75 -11.97
N LEU A 17 -7.21 1.42 -11.16
CA LEU A 17 -8.54 1.97 -11.25
C LEU A 17 -8.56 3.45 -10.83
N ALA A 18 -9.52 4.20 -11.38
CA ALA A 18 -9.74 5.60 -11.02
C ALA A 18 -10.14 5.74 -9.54
N GLU A 19 -10.92 4.79 -9.03
CA GLU A 19 -11.39 4.68 -7.66
C GLU A 19 -10.21 4.56 -6.69
N TYR A 20 -9.16 3.83 -7.07
CA TYR A 20 -7.94 3.75 -6.28
C TYR A 20 -7.22 5.09 -6.21
N GLU A 21 -7.16 5.84 -7.32
CA GLU A 21 -6.61 7.20 -7.32
C GLU A 21 -7.46 8.17 -6.49
N GLN A 22 -8.79 8.07 -6.58
CA GLN A 22 -9.73 8.88 -5.78
C GLN A 22 -9.56 8.58 -4.28
N TRP A 23 -9.51 7.30 -3.90
CA TRP A 23 -9.26 6.88 -2.53
C TRP A 23 -7.93 7.43 -1.99
N LYS A 24 -6.84 7.29 -2.76
CA LYS A 24 -5.53 7.86 -2.37
C LYS A 24 -5.61 9.37 -2.14
N ARG A 25 -6.26 10.10 -3.06
CA ARG A 25 -6.43 11.56 -2.92
C ARG A 25 -7.23 11.91 -1.67
N ALA A 26 -8.32 11.20 -1.40
CA ALA A 26 -9.14 11.41 -0.22
C ALA A 26 -8.35 11.17 1.08
N VAL A 27 -7.54 10.10 1.14
CA VAL A 27 -6.65 9.82 2.27
C VAL A 27 -5.62 10.94 2.46
N PHE A 28 -4.97 11.39 1.37
CA PHE A 28 -3.99 12.48 1.46
C PHE A 28 -4.61 13.81 1.90
N ILE A 29 -5.80 14.15 1.39
CA ILE A 29 -6.51 15.37 1.75
C ILE A 29 -6.90 15.35 3.23
N ARG A 30 -7.52 14.25 3.71
CA ARG A 30 -7.88 14.07 5.13
C ARG A 30 -6.67 14.27 6.04
N ASP A 31 -5.54 13.69 5.65
CA ASP A 31 -4.30 13.70 6.41
C ASP A 31 -3.44 14.96 6.18
N ARG A 32 -3.96 15.95 5.46
CA ARG A 32 -3.27 17.22 5.13
C ARG A 32 -1.90 17.02 4.49
N PHE A 33 -1.77 15.96 3.68
CA PHE A 33 -0.54 15.54 3.01
C PHE A 33 0.64 15.33 3.98
N GLN A 34 0.36 14.86 5.19
CA GLN A 34 1.35 14.62 6.25
C GLN A 34 1.35 13.15 6.67
N CYS A 35 2.55 12.63 6.92
CA CYS A 35 2.73 11.31 7.52
C CYS A 35 2.05 11.26 8.89
N GLN A 36 1.11 10.34 9.07
CA GLN A 36 0.36 10.20 10.33
C GLN A 36 1.17 9.61 11.48
N LEU A 37 2.41 9.16 11.23
CA LEU A 37 3.31 8.67 12.29
C LEU A 37 4.40 9.66 12.70
N CYS A 38 4.81 10.57 11.82
CA CYS A 38 5.93 11.48 12.11
C CYS A 38 5.69 12.94 11.71
N GLY A 39 4.51 13.28 11.19
CA GLY A 39 4.14 14.63 10.74
C GLY A 39 4.83 15.11 9.46
N ALA A 40 5.81 14.36 8.93
CA ALA A 40 6.58 14.81 7.78
C ALA A 40 5.75 14.89 6.49
N ARG A 41 6.05 15.89 5.65
CA ARG A 41 5.40 16.12 4.35
C ARG A 41 6.18 15.51 3.20
N ASN A 42 5.54 15.45 2.03
CA ASN A 42 6.20 15.07 0.78
C ASN A 42 7.34 16.05 0.44
N GLY A 43 8.44 15.54 -0.11
CA GLY A 43 9.57 16.36 -0.56
C GLY A 43 10.67 15.53 -1.24
N ARG A 44 11.73 16.20 -1.71
CA ARG A 44 12.82 15.55 -2.48
C ARG A 44 13.45 14.35 -1.78
N LYS A 45 13.61 14.41 -0.45
CA LYS A 45 14.24 13.35 0.36
C LYS A 45 13.22 12.38 0.99
N ARG A 46 11.91 12.63 0.81
CA ARG A 46 10.86 11.91 1.52
C ARG A 46 9.60 11.83 0.69
N VAL A 47 9.27 10.63 0.24
CA VAL A 47 8.01 10.35 -0.46
C VAL A 47 6.96 9.88 0.54
N ILE A 48 5.75 10.45 0.44
CA ILE A 48 4.57 9.95 1.14
C ILE A 48 3.76 9.02 0.25
N GLU A 49 3.13 8.05 0.88
CA GLU A 49 2.36 6.98 0.28
C GLU A 49 1.04 6.83 1.04
N ALA A 50 -0.01 6.38 0.36
CA ALA A 50 -1.26 5.99 1.00
C ALA A 50 -1.17 4.50 1.36
N ASP A 51 -1.23 4.21 2.65
CA ASP A 51 -1.22 2.87 3.23
C ASP A 51 -2.63 2.44 3.61
N HIS A 52 -2.99 1.21 3.25
CA HIS A 52 -4.17 0.53 3.77
C HIS A 52 -3.80 -0.13 5.10
N LYS A 53 -4.34 0.33 6.23
CA LYS A 53 -4.08 -0.22 7.57
C LYS A 53 -4.33 -1.73 7.59
N GLN A 54 -5.49 -2.16 7.07
CA GLN A 54 -5.73 -3.54 6.65
C GLN A 54 -5.38 -3.69 5.18
N ALA A 55 -4.32 -4.45 4.90
CA ALA A 55 -3.73 -4.55 3.56
C ALA A 55 -4.76 -4.94 2.48
N LEU A 56 -4.65 -4.31 1.31
CA LEU A 56 -5.50 -4.58 0.14
C LEU A 56 -5.62 -6.07 -0.21
N SER A 57 -4.53 -6.84 -0.07
CA SER A 57 -4.53 -8.28 -0.32
C SER A 57 -5.42 -9.07 0.65
N SER A 58 -5.51 -8.63 1.90
CA SER A 58 -6.36 -9.24 2.93
C SER A 58 -7.82 -8.92 2.66
N LEU A 59 -8.14 -7.66 2.33
CA LEU A 59 -9.49 -7.24 1.96
C LEU A 59 -10.03 -8.01 0.74
N VAL A 60 -9.23 -8.12 -0.33
CA VAL A 60 -9.59 -8.92 -1.52
C VAL A 60 -9.79 -10.39 -1.16
N LYS A 61 -9.12 -10.90 -0.12
CA LYS A 61 -9.28 -12.28 0.35
C LYS A 61 -10.53 -12.50 1.16
N GLU A 62 -10.75 -11.67 2.16
CA GLU A 62 -11.87 -11.78 3.08
C GLU A 62 -13.20 -11.56 2.36
N ASN A 63 -13.24 -10.61 1.41
CA ASN A 63 -14.43 -10.30 0.62
C ASN A 63 -14.59 -11.20 -0.63
N LYS A 64 -13.75 -12.21 -0.81
CA LYS A 64 -13.81 -13.19 -1.92
C LYS A 64 -13.91 -12.56 -3.32
N ILE A 65 -13.23 -11.43 -3.53
CA ILE A 65 -13.28 -10.66 -4.78
C ILE A 65 -12.45 -11.39 -5.85
N THR A 66 -13.07 -11.64 -7.00
CA THR A 66 -12.47 -12.36 -8.14
C THR A 66 -12.49 -11.56 -9.45
N THR A 67 -13.32 -10.52 -9.53
CA THR A 67 -13.48 -9.66 -10.71
C THR A 67 -13.27 -8.18 -10.39
N LEU A 68 -13.15 -7.34 -11.44
CA LEU A 68 -13.06 -5.89 -11.26
C LEU A 68 -14.40 -5.26 -10.88
N ALA A 69 -15.51 -5.78 -11.41
CA ALA A 69 -16.85 -5.32 -11.04
C ALA A 69 -17.12 -5.50 -9.54
N GLU A 70 -16.76 -6.66 -8.98
CA GLU A 70 -16.84 -6.91 -7.53
C GLU A 70 -15.94 -5.98 -6.72
N ALA A 71 -14.73 -5.67 -7.23
CA ALA A 71 -13.82 -4.75 -6.56
C ALA A 71 -14.40 -3.32 -6.51
N LEU A 72 -14.98 -2.85 -7.61
CA LEU A 72 -15.65 -1.55 -7.68
C LEU A 72 -16.81 -1.46 -6.68
N GLY A 73 -17.61 -2.52 -6.57
CA GLY A 73 -18.73 -2.58 -5.62
C GLY A 73 -18.34 -2.81 -4.15
N CYS A 74 -17.06 -3.10 -3.85
CA CYS A 74 -16.64 -3.42 -2.49
C CYS A 74 -16.20 -2.17 -1.72
N PHE A 75 -17.11 -1.64 -0.88
CA PHE A 75 -16.84 -0.46 -0.04
C PHE A 75 -15.57 -0.58 0.81
N ALA A 76 -15.27 -1.78 1.35
CA ALA A 76 -14.11 -1.99 2.22
C ALA A 76 -12.76 -1.68 1.54
N LEU A 77 -12.66 -1.78 0.21
CA LEU A 77 -11.46 -1.42 -0.54
C LEU A 77 -11.22 0.11 -0.56
N TRP A 78 -12.31 0.86 -0.46
CA TRP A 78 -12.38 2.31 -0.66
C TRP A 78 -12.67 3.07 0.63
N ASP A 79 -12.72 2.38 1.77
CA ASP A 79 -12.91 3.02 3.06
C ASP A 79 -11.70 3.89 3.40
N ILE A 80 -11.95 5.20 3.50
CA ILE A 80 -10.93 6.20 3.82
C ILE A 80 -10.43 5.99 5.25
N THR A 81 -11.26 5.51 6.18
CA THR A 81 -10.86 5.28 7.59
C THR A 81 -9.80 4.17 7.72
N ASN A 82 -9.82 3.22 6.78
CA ASN A 82 -8.79 2.19 6.61
C ASN A 82 -7.53 2.72 5.91
N GLY A 83 -7.57 3.91 5.30
CA GLY A 83 -6.41 4.57 4.74
C GLY A 83 -5.63 5.41 5.77
N ARG A 84 -4.34 5.57 5.54
CA ARG A 84 -3.49 6.60 6.18
C ARG A 84 -2.32 7.00 5.29
N THR A 85 -1.89 8.24 5.41
CA THR A 85 -0.72 8.80 4.73
C THR A 85 0.51 8.48 5.55
N LEU A 86 1.50 7.81 4.97
CA LEU A 86 2.78 7.53 5.62
C LEU A 86 3.94 7.90 4.71
N CYS A 87 5.02 8.43 5.27
CA CYS A 87 6.28 8.45 4.52
C CYS A 87 6.84 7.04 4.38
N HIS A 88 7.57 6.78 3.29
CA HIS A 88 8.11 5.46 2.98
C HIS A 88 8.85 4.80 4.16
N SER A 89 9.70 5.56 4.87
CA SER A 89 10.43 5.05 6.04
C SER A 89 9.54 4.64 7.22
N CYS A 90 8.41 5.32 7.41
CA CYS A 90 7.44 4.95 8.45
C CYS A 90 6.56 3.79 7.99
N HIS A 91 6.15 3.78 6.72
CA HIS A 91 5.36 2.69 6.13
C HIS A 91 6.08 1.34 6.29
N GLU A 92 7.39 1.26 6.06
CA GLU A 92 8.19 0.04 6.22
C GLU A 92 8.15 -0.61 7.62
N GLN A 93 7.83 0.18 8.64
CA GLN A 93 7.78 -0.26 10.03
C GLN A 93 6.42 -0.89 10.37
N THR A 94 5.41 -0.70 9.53
CA THR A 94 4.06 -1.20 9.73
C THR A 94 3.92 -2.68 9.35
N GLU A 95 2.87 -3.32 9.85
CA GLU A 95 2.50 -4.69 9.52
C GLU A 95 1.87 -4.83 8.13
N SER A 96 1.24 -3.76 7.62
CA SER A 96 0.66 -3.70 6.28
C SER A 96 1.72 -3.66 5.17
N TYR A 97 2.96 -3.34 5.52
CA TYR A 97 4.06 -3.28 4.54
C TYR A 97 4.47 -4.69 4.04
N PRO A 98 4.61 -4.90 2.71
CA PRO A 98 4.86 -6.22 2.14
C PRO A 98 6.08 -6.95 2.74
N VAL A 99 5.83 -8.13 3.32
CA VAL A 99 6.87 -8.95 3.99
C VAL A 99 8.04 -9.29 3.07
N GLN A 100 7.80 -9.51 1.77
CA GLN A 100 8.86 -9.79 0.81
C GLN A 100 9.88 -8.64 0.68
N LEU A 101 9.42 -7.39 0.87
CA LEU A 101 10.28 -6.21 0.81
C LEU A 101 11.07 -6.02 2.11
N ARG A 102 10.48 -6.34 3.28
CA ARG A 102 11.19 -6.33 4.57
C ARG A 102 12.40 -7.28 4.57
N ARG A 103 12.22 -8.51 4.06
CA ARG A 103 13.27 -9.56 3.99
C ARG A 103 14.42 -9.25 3.04
N ARG A 104 14.20 -8.43 2.00
CA ARG A 104 15.27 -8.04 1.06
C ARG A 104 16.28 -7.07 1.68
N LYS A 105 15.87 -6.26 2.66
CA LYS A 105 16.76 -5.29 3.31
C LYS A 105 17.74 -5.95 4.29
N THR A 106 17.31 -6.97 5.03
CA THR A 106 18.18 -7.73 5.94
C THR A 106 19.32 -8.42 5.16
N LYS A 107 19.02 -9.00 4.00
CA LYS A 107 20.05 -9.59 3.10
C LYS A 107 21.05 -8.56 2.55
N LYS A 108 20.62 -7.33 2.22
CA LYS A 108 21.54 -6.26 1.77
C LYS A 108 22.43 -5.72 2.89
N LYS A 109 21.94 -5.64 4.14
CA LYS A 109 22.75 -5.25 5.31
C LYS A 109 23.86 -6.27 5.62
N GLY A 110 23.64 -7.56 5.36
CA GLY A 110 24.64 -8.62 5.56
C GLY A 110 25.77 -8.69 4.52
N ARG A 111 25.72 -7.90 3.44
CA ARG A 111 26.67 -7.97 2.31
C ARG A 111 27.73 -6.85 2.33
N LYS A 112 27.88 -6.14 3.46
CA LYS A 112 28.92 -5.10 3.68
C LYS A 112 30.03 -5.62 4.61
N LYS A 113 30.93 -6.46 4.08
CA LYS A 113 32.27 -6.83 4.58
C LYS A 113 33.03 -7.35 3.35
N CYS A 114 34.23 -6.94 2.94
CA CYS A 114 35.35 -6.26 3.58
C CYS A 114 35.96 -5.25 2.59
N VAL A 115 36.49 -4.12 3.06
CA VAL A 115 37.54 -3.37 2.33
C VAL A 115 38.78 -3.56 3.18
N SER A 116 39.66 -4.47 2.76
CA SER A 116 41.01 -4.61 3.29
C SER A 116 41.89 -3.57 2.58
N TYR A 117 42.52 -2.69 3.36
CA TYR A 117 43.66 -1.88 2.93
C TYR A 117 44.94 -2.70 3.03
#